data_AF-A0A2W6MTS5-F1
#
_entry.id   AF-A0A2W6MTS5-F1
#
_cell.length_a   1.000
_cell.length_b   1.000
_cell.length_c   1.000
_cell.angle_alpha   90.00
_cell.angle_beta   90.00
_cell.angle_gamma   90.00
#
_symmetry.space_group_name_H-M   'P 1'
#
loop_
_entity.id
_entity.type
_entity.pdbx_description
1 polymer ?
#
loop_
_entity_poly.entity_id
_entity_poly.type
_entity_poly.pdbx_seq_one_letter_code
_entity_poly.pdbx_strand_id
1 'polypeptide(L)'
;MKTKFMAILLSGILGAGFAYAVDFSKVNNQQLIDMAGTVKPKDYPDYRIEVNKRIQEMKVSEAREFREKMRLQARSVYDKMSVAEHRAYRDSIREEMDKKIQGMSEREFRESGLRRGGIHGMGMHHQGGYRGSRGDCLGNGYRTR
;
A
#
# COMPACT_ATOMS: atom_id res chain seq x y z
N MET A 1 37.42 -15.16 -13.29
CA MET A 1 36.54 -14.07 -12.83
C MET A 1 35.71 -14.60 -11.66
N LYS A 2 35.91 -14.06 -10.45
CA LYS A 2 35.24 -14.56 -9.24
C LYS A 2 33.98 -13.71 -8.99
N THR A 3 32.81 -14.27 -9.26
CA THR A 3 31.52 -13.67 -8.93
C THR A 3 31.38 -13.62 -7.41
N LYS A 4 31.33 -12.41 -6.84
CA LYS A 4 31.04 -12.21 -5.42
C LYS A 4 29.53 -12.28 -5.25
N PHE A 5 29.05 -13.37 -4.65
CA PHE A 5 27.68 -13.48 -4.15
C PHE A 5 27.47 -12.39 -3.09
N MET A 6 26.62 -11.41 -3.38
CA MET A 6 26.11 -10.47 -2.39
C MET A 6 25.09 -11.21 -1.53
N ALA A 7 25.56 -11.78 -0.42
CA ALA A 7 24.71 -12.28 0.64
C ALA A 7 23.98 -11.09 1.27
N ILE A 8 22.71 -10.88 0.88
CA ILE A 8 21.80 -9.99 1.58
C ILE A 8 21.49 -10.65 2.92
N LEU A 9 22.19 -10.20 3.96
CA LEU A 9 21.86 -10.46 5.35
C LEU A 9 20.47 -9.88 5.63
N LEU A 10 19.45 -10.73 5.62
CA LEU A 10 18.20 -10.51 6.32
C LEU A 10 18.51 -10.52 7.83
N SER A 11 19.09 -9.44 8.34
CA SER A 11 19.15 -9.20 9.77
C SER A 11 17.73 -8.94 10.26
N GLY A 12 17.11 -9.99 10.77
CA GLY A 12 15.82 -9.93 11.44
C GLY A 12 15.87 -8.96 12.60
N ILE A 13 15.03 -7.94 12.55
CA ILE A 13 14.56 -7.25 13.75
C ILE A 13 13.19 -7.85 14.05
N LEU A 14 13.18 -9.02 14.68
CA LEU A 14 12.08 -9.44 15.54
C LEU A 14 12.56 -9.27 16.98
N GLY A 15 11.92 -8.36 17.73
CA GLY A 15 12.08 -8.34 19.19
C GLY A 15 12.19 -6.96 19.83
N ALA A 16 11.14 -6.16 19.75
CA ALA A 16 10.76 -5.27 20.85
C ALA A 16 9.25 -5.06 20.79
N GLY A 17 8.56 -5.36 21.89
CA GLY A 17 7.13 -5.12 22.03
C GLY A 17 6.83 -3.63 21.95
N PHE A 18 6.42 -3.16 20.79
CA PHE A 18 5.85 -1.82 20.64
C PHE A 18 4.34 -1.91 20.88
N ALA A 19 3.94 -1.71 22.13
CA ALA A 19 2.58 -1.32 22.50
C ALA A 19 2.33 0.19 22.29
N TYR A 20 3.29 0.90 21.70
CA TYR A 20 3.18 2.28 21.24
C TYR A 20 2.95 2.29 19.72
N ALA A 21 2.08 3.18 19.24
CA ALA A 21 1.92 3.42 17.82
C ALA A 21 3.28 3.73 17.18
N VAL A 22 3.57 3.10 16.04
CA VAL A 22 4.85 3.32 15.35
C VAL A 22 4.89 4.75 14.82
N ASP A 23 5.83 5.54 15.30
CA ASP A 23 6.09 6.88 14.81
C ASP A 23 6.94 6.81 13.53
N PHE A 24 6.28 6.68 12.38
CA PHE A 24 6.94 6.54 11.07
C PHE A 24 7.78 7.76 10.67
N SER A 25 7.58 8.92 11.29
CA SER A 25 8.39 10.12 11.01
C SER A 25 9.86 9.95 11.40
N LYS A 26 10.15 9.07 12.37
CA LYS A 26 11.50 8.75 12.85
C LYS A 26 12.17 7.63 12.04
N VAL A 27 11.45 7.05 11.09
CA VAL A 27 11.93 5.96 10.25
C VAL A 27 12.54 6.54 8.97
N ASN A 28 13.65 5.97 8.52
CA ASN A 28 14.30 6.38 7.27
C ASN A 28 13.66 5.68 6.05
N ASN A 29 13.96 6.18 4.84
CA ASN A 29 13.34 5.66 3.62
C ASN A 29 13.64 4.18 3.37
N GLN A 30 14.84 3.70 3.71
CA GLN A 30 15.19 2.29 3.54
C GLN A 30 14.37 1.41 4.48
N GLN A 31 14.21 1.81 5.73
CA GLN A 31 13.38 1.12 6.71
C GLN A 31 11.89 1.14 6.29
N LEU A 32 11.39 2.25 5.74
CA LEU A 32 10.03 2.30 5.15
C LEU A 32 9.88 1.27 4.03
N ILE A 33 10.88 1.13 3.14
CA ILE A 33 10.90 0.08 2.12
C ILE A 33 10.83 -1.29 2.76
N ASP A 34 11.73 -1.59 3.71
CA ASP A 34 11.89 -2.93 4.29
C ASP A 34 10.61 -3.41 5.00
N MET A 35 9.83 -2.49 5.57
CA MET A 35 8.55 -2.75 6.21
C MET A 35 7.39 -3.01 5.23
N ALA A 36 7.56 -2.73 3.94
CA ALA A 36 6.49 -2.88 2.96
C ALA A 36 6.00 -4.33 2.88
N GLY A 37 4.69 -4.53 3.07
CA GLY A 37 4.06 -5.86 3.11
C GLY A 37 4.06 -6.54 4.47
N THR A 38 4.77 -6.00 5.49
CA THR A 38 4.79 -6.55 6.86
C THR A 38 4.23 -5.59 7.91
N VAL A 39 3.84 -4.36 7.52
CA VAL A 39 3.22 -3.40 8.44
C VAL A 39 1.94 -3.98 9.02
N LYS A 40 1.76 -3.88 10.35
CA LYS A 40 0.53 -4.34 11.01
C LYS A 40 -0.67 -3.55 10.48
N PRO A 41 -1.83 -4.17 10.25
CA PRO A 41 -3.00 -3.48 9.69
C PRO A 41 -3.37 -2.17 10.41
N LYS A 42 -3.31 -2.18 11.76
CA LYS A 42 -3.60 -1.00 12.60
C LYS A 42 -2.69 0.20 12.32
N ASP A 43 -1.43 -0.04 12.00
CA ASP A 43 -0.43 1.01 11.79
C ASP A 43 -0.32 1.42 10.30
N TYR A 44 -0.97 0.67 9.40
CA TYR A 44 -0.87 0.87 7.96
C TYR A 44 -1.36 2.24 7.47
N PRO A 45 -2.47 2.83 8.00
CA PRO A 45 -2.87 4.17 7.59
C PRO A 45 -1.80 5.23 7.85
N ASP A 46 -1.15 5.19 9.02
CA ASP A 46 -0.10 6.15 9.37
C ASP A 46 1.18 5.92 8.57
N TYR A 47 1.56 4.66 8.34
CA TYR A 47 2.64 4.29 7.42
C TYR A 47 2.42 4.89 6.02
N ARG A 48 1.19 4.80 5.52
CA ARG A 48 0.83 5.30 4.19
C ARG A 48 0.87 6.83 4.07
N ILE A 49 0.45 7.53 5.11
CA ILE A 49 0.53 8.99 5.17
C ILE A 49 2.00 9.42 5.13
N GLU A 50 2.86 8.80 5.92
CA GLU A 50 4.29 9.11 5.93
C GLU A 50 4.94 8.81 4.57
N VAL A 51 4.65 7.66 3.97
CA VAL A 51 5.14 7.33 2.62
C VAL A 51 4.69 8.39 1.60
N ASN A 52 3.44 8.85 1.65
CA ASN A 52 2.96 9.89 0.74
C ASN A 52 3.70 11.22 0.97
N LYS A 53 3.91 11.61 2.22
CA LYS A 53 4.68 12.82 2.56
C LYS A 53 6.10 12.76 1.98
N ARG A 54 6.82 11.66 2.18
CA ARG A 54 8.17 11.45 1.61
C ARG A 54 8.18 11.53 0.09
N ILE A 55 7.18 10.94 -0.55
CA ILE A 55 7.02 10.99 -2.02
C ILE A 55 6.83 12.42 -2.53
N GLN A 56 6.09 13.27 -1.80
CA GLN A 56 5.85 14.67 -2.17
C GLN A 56 7.12 15.53 -2.04
N GLU A 57 8.03 15.15 -1.16
CA GLU A 57 9.32 15.84 -0.94
C GLU A 57 10.42 15.37 -1.93
N MET A 58 10.22 14.24 -2.62
CA MET A 58 11.18 13.67 -3.56
C MET A 58 11.05 14.21 -4.98
N LYS A 59 12.15 14.15 -5.75
CA LYS A 59 12.07 14.32 -7.21
C LYS A 59 11.28 13.18 -7.84
N VAL A 60 10.66 13.43 -9.00
CA VAL A 60 9.81 12.44 -9.69
C VAL A 60 10.52 11.10 -9.95
N SER A 61 11.79 11.14 -10.37
CA SER A 61 12.61 9.93 -10.61
C SER A 61 12.85 9.16 -9.32
N GLU A 62 13.27 9.84 -8.26
CA GLU A 62 13.52 9.24 -6.93
C GLU A 62 12.24 8.65 -6.34
N ALA A 63 11.12 9.37 -6.44
CA ALA A 63 9.81 8.90 -5.98
C ALA A 63 9.33 7.67 -6.78
N ARG A 64 9.70 7.55 -8.06
CA ARG A 64 9.41 6.36 -8.88
C ARG A 64 10.22 5.16 -8.40
N GLU A 65 11.52 5.34 -8.19
CA GLU A 65 12.40 4.29 -7.66
C GLU A 65 12.00 3.85 -6.26
N PHE A 66 11.67 4.80 -5.39
CA PHE A 66 11.21 4.53 -4.02
C PHE A 66 9.94 3.67 -4.01
N ARG A 67 8.95 4.03 -4.85
CA ARG A 67 7.72 3.23 -5.03
C ARG A 67 7.99 1.85 -5.57
N GLU A 68 8.90 1.72 -6.52
CA GLU A 68 9.23 0.41 -7.10
C GLU A 68 9.92 -0.50 -6.09
N LYS A 69 10.86 0.02 -5.29
CA LYS A 69 11.49 -0.74 -4.20
C LYS A 69 10.47 -1.22 -3.17
N MET A 70 9.55 -0.36 -2.73
CA MET A 70 8.45 -0.77 -1.85
C MET A 70 7.56 -1.85 -2.47
N ARG A 71 7.24 -1.73 -3.77
CA ARG A 71 6.42 -2.72 -4.49
C ARG A 71 7.10 -4.08 -4.56
N LEU A 72 8.39 -4.11 -4.88
CA LEU A 72 9.18 -5.33 -4.95
C LEU A 72 9.32 -6.00 -3.58
N GLN A 73 9.57 -5.21 -2.54
CA GLN A 73 9.63 -5.73 -1.17
C GLN A 73 8.29 -6.33 -0.74
N ALA A 74 7.19 -5.59 -0.88
CA ALA A 74 5.86 -6.08 -0.54
C ALA A 74 5.50 -7.35 -1.31
N ARG A 75 5.81 -7.41 -2.61
CA ARG A 75 5.62 -8.62 -3.43
C ARG A 75 6.41 -9.80 -2.88
N SER A 76 7.67 -9.61 -2.50
CA SER A 76 8.49 -10.69 -1.94
C SER A 76 7.95 -11.26 -0.62
N VAL A 77 7.20 -10.45 0.14
CA VAL A 77 6.49 -10.86 1.34
C VAL A 77 5.22 -11.63 0.96
N TYR A 78 4.41 -11.07 0.06
CA TYR A 78 3.14 -11.68 -0.37
C TYR A 78 3.33 -13.00 -1.11
N ASP A 79 4.41 -13.15 -1.89
CA ASP A 79 4.74 -14.39 -2.62
C ASP A 79 5.03 -15.57 -1.65
N LYS A 80 5.28 -15.28 -0.36
CA LYS A 80 5.50 -16.28 0.71
C LYS A 80 4.22 -16.57 1.51
N MET A 81 3.16 -15.80 1.33
CA MET A 81 1.88 -15.99 2.01
C MET A 81 0.98 -16.94 1.23
N SER A 82 0.15 -17.71 1.93
CA SER A 82 -1.00 -18.35 1.27
C SER A 82 -2.00 -17.30 0.78
N VAL A 83 -2.84 -17.69 -0.19
CA VAL A 83 -3.91 -16.82 -0.70
C VAL A 83 -4.86 -16.39 0.42
N ALA A 84 -5.15 -17.27 1.38
CA ALA A 84 -6.03 -16.98 2.51
C ALA A 84 -5.40 -15.94 3.46
N GLU A 85 -4.13 -16.10 3.83
CA GLU A 85 -3.41 -15.15 4.69
C GLU A 85 -3.29 -13.78 4.03
N HIS A 86 -2.90 -13.73 2.75
CA HIS A 86 -2.80 -12.48 2.02
C HIS A 86 -4.17 -11.78 1.90
N ARG A 87 -5.25 -12.54 1.69
CA ARG A 87 -6.62 -12.00 1.67
C ARG A 87 -7.00 -11.41 3.01
N ALA A 88 -6.78 -12.15 4.10
CA ALA A 88 -7.08 -11.68 5.45
C ALA A 88 -6.29 -10.41 5.79
N TYR A 89 -4.99 -10.38 5.49
CA TYR A 89 -4.14 -9.20 5.68
C TYR A 89 -4.67 -7.97 4.94
N ARG A 90 -5.03 -8.14 3.66
CA ARG A 90 -5.57 -7.05 2.83
C ARG A 90 -6.92 -6.55 3.35
N ASP A 91 -7.77 -7.45 3.80
CA ASP A 91 -9.10 -7.10 4.31
C ASP A 91 -8.98 -6.35 5.66
N SER A 92 -8.10 -6.79 6.58
CA SER A 92 -7.80 -6.04 7.80
C SER A 92 -7.22 -4.65 7.53
N ILE A 93 -6.34 -4.51 6.53
CA ILE A 93 -5.83 -3.19 6.12
C ILE A 93 -6.97 -2.28 5.64
N ARG A 94 -7.91 -2.81 4.85
CA ARG A 94 -9.05 -2.03 4.34
C ARG A 94 -9.90 -1.51 5.47
N GLU A 95 -10.20 -2.33 6.47
CA GLU A 95 -10.96 -1.92 7.65
C GLU A 95 -10.28 -0.79 8.42
N GLU A 96 -8.98 -0.91 8.69
CA GLU A 96 -8.23 0.12 9.43
C GLU A 96 -8.10 1.42 8.62
N MET A 97 -7.94 1.32 7.30
CA MET A 97 -7.96 2.47 6.40
C MET A 97 -9.33 3.17 6.40
N ASP A 98 -10.43 2.42 6.31
CA ASP A 98 -11.78 2.98 6.31
C ASP A 98 -12.09 3.66 7.66
N LYS A 99 -11.69 3.05 8.79
CA LYS A 99 -11.79 3.68 10.13
C LYS A 99 -11.02 4.99 10.20
N LYS A 100 -9.77 5.02 9.71
CA LYS A 100 -8.95 6.24 9.70
C LYS A 100 -9.60 7.33 8.85
N ILE A 101 -10.09 6.98 7.67
CA ILE A 101 -10.72 7.93 6.73
C ILE A 101 -12.04 8.48 7.30
N GLN A 102 -12.86 7.66 7.94
CA GLN A 102 -14.11 8.10 8.58
C GLN A 102 -13.87 9.12 9.71
N GLY A 103 -12.71 9.02 10.39
CA GLY A 103 -12.31 9.96 11.43
C GLY A 103 -11.64 11.24 10.95
N MET A 104 -11.40 11.40 9.65
CA MET A 104 -10.75 12.59 9.07
C MET A 104 -11.77 13.60 8.52
N SER A 105 -11.43 14.88 8.63
CA SER A 105 -12.08 15.91 7.82
C SER A 105 -11.75 15.75 6.33
N GLU A 106 -12.56 16.35 5.45
CA GLU A 106 -12.26 16.34 4.01
C GLU A 106 -10.88 16.90 3.68
N ARG A 107 -10.44 17.94 4.41
CA ARG A 107 -9.14 18.57 4.20
C ARG A 107 -8.01 17.61 4.57
N GLU A 108 -8.08 17.03 5.77
CA GLU A 108 -7.09 16.04 6.22
C GLU A 108 -7.06 14.84 5.27
N PHE A 109 -8.22 14.36 4.82
CA PHE A 109 -8.28 13.27 3.85
C PHE A 109 -7.60 13.63 2.52
N ARG A 110 -7.79 14.86 2.01
CA ARG A 110 -7.12 15.32 0.78
C ARG A 110 -5.61 15.42 0.95
N GLU A 111 -5.13 15.92 2.09
CA GLU A 111 -3.71 16.11 2.39
C GLU A 111 -3.01 14.79 2.73
N SER A 112 -3.72 13.83 3.33
CA SER A 112 -3.18 12.54 3.80
C SER A 112 -2.62 11.62 2.69
N GLY A 113 -3.03 11.84 1.44
CA GLY A 113 -2.70 10.94 0.33
C GLY A 113 -3.38 9.57 0.41
N LEU A 114 -4.38 9.39 1.29
CA LEU A 114 -5.14 8.15 1.45
C LEU A 114 -6.27 7.96 0.41
N ARG A 115 -6.38 8.83 -0.59
CA ARG A 115 -7.36 8.67 -1.69
C ARG A 115 -7.26 7.26 -2.27
N ARG A 116 -8.43 6.62 -2.47
CA ARG A 116 -8.58 5.29 -3.09
C ARG A 116 -7.79 5.26 -4.42
N GLY A 117 -6.60 4.67 -4.40
CA GLY A 117 -5.72 4.61 -5.57
C GLY A 117 -4.21 4.59 -5.31
N GLY A 118 -3.70 4.88 -4.11
CA GLY A 118 -2.25 4.80 -3.89
C GLY A 118 -1.74 3.38 -3.57
N ILE A 119 -0.52 3.07 -4.03
CA ILE A 119 0.37 1.88 -3.85
C ILE A 119 -0.21 0.50 -4.21
N HIS A 120 -1.50 0.24 -4.04
CA HIS A 120 -2.20 -0.89 -4.67
C HIS A 120 -2.95 -0.48 -5.96
N GLY A 121 -2.73 0.75 -6.44
CA GLY A 121 -3.23 1.26 -7.72
C GLY A 121 -2.30 0.99 -8.91
N MET A 122 -1.35 0.05 -8.80
CA MET A 122 -0.62 -0.45 -9.97
C MET A 122 -1.51 -1.43 -10.74
N GLY A 123 -2.43 -0.89 -11.54
CA GLY A 123 -3.15 -1.64 -12.58
C GLY A 123 -4.64 -1.89 -12.34
N MET A 124 -5.44 -0.82 -12.35
CA MET A 124 -6.77 -0.87 -12.97
C MET A 124 -6.91 0.39 -13.82
N HIS A 125 -6.16 0.42 -14.92
CA HIS A 125 -6.56 1.24 -16.04
C HIS A 125 -7.88 0.67 -16.56
N HIS A 126 -9.01 1.27 -16.18
CA HIS A 126 -10.20 1.21 -17.03
C HIS A 126 -9.90 2.05 -18.28
N GLN A 127 -9.04 1.52 -19.16
CA GLN A 127 -9.19 1.82 -20.58
C GLN A 127 -10.33 0.94 -21.06
N GLY A 128 -11.39 1.58 -21.57
CA GLY A 128 -12.52 0.89 -22.15
C GLY A 128 -12.08 -0.07 -23.25
N GLY A 129 -12.68 -1.26 -23.27
CA GLY A 129 -12.40 -2.27 -24.29
C GLY A 129 -13.10 -3.60 -24.01
N TYR A 130 -14.39 -3.65 -24.31
CA TYR A 130 -15.23 -4.82 -24.65
C TYR A 130 -14.76 -6.26 -24.29
N ARG A 131 -15.51 -6.91 -23.40
CA ARG A 131 -16.00 -8.32 -23.43
C ARG A 131 -16.86 -8.50 -22.17
N GLY A 132 -18.18 -8.42 -22.25
CA GLY A 132 -19.03 -9.50 -22.74
C GLY A 132 -19.71 -10.19 -21.55
N SER A 133 -20.94 -9.82 -21.28
CA SER A 133 -22.03 -10.49 -20.53
C SER A 133 -21.69 -11.47 -19.39
N ARG A 134 -22.12 -11.07 -18.18
CA ARG A 134 -22.77 -11.85 -17.09
C ARG A 134 -22.78 -10.88 -15.89
N GLY A 135 -23.82 -10.14 -15.57
CA GLY A 135 -25.22 -10.49 -15.42
C GLY A 135 -25.65 -9.78 -14.13
N ASP A 136 -26.65 -8.90 -14.26
CA ASP A 136 -27.57 -8.52 -13.19
C ASP A 136 -27.09 -7.53 -12.11
N CYS A 137 -27.01 -6.25 -12.50
CA CYS A 137 -27.55 -5.17 -11.67
C CYS A 137 -28.56 -4.40 -12.53
N LEU A 138 -29.82 -4.82 -12.44
CA LEU A 138 -30.98 -4.35 -13.18
C LEU A 138 -31.06 -2.81 -13.30
N GLY A 139 -30.88 -2.31 -14.51
CA GLY A 139 -31.37 -1.00 -14.92
C GLY A 139 -32.75 -1.14 -15.54
N ASN A 140 -33.70 -0.29 -15.13
CA ASN A 140 -34.67 0.25 -16.06
C ASN A 140 -35.27 1.55 -15.53
N GLY A 141 -35.03 2.65 -16.25
CA GLY A 141 -35.46 3.99 -15.88
C GLY A 141 -35.34 4.92 -17.08
N TYR A 142 -36.30 4.77 -17.99
CA TYR A 142 -36.68 5.64 -19.10
C TYR A 142 -36.07 7.06 -19.13
N ARG A 143 -35.41 7.43 -20.25
CA ARG A 143 -35.50 8.80 -20.79
C ARG A 143 -35.18 8.85 -22.30
N THR A 144 -36.26 8.93 -23.06
CA THR A 144 -36.42 9.57 -24.38
C THR A 144 -35.23 10.38 -24.91
N ARG A 145 -34.73 10.07 -26.10
CA ARG A 145 -35.17 10.63 -27.38
C ARG A 145 -34.48 9.92 -28.55
#